data_AF-A0A4V0XIM1-F1
#
_entry.id   AF-A0A4V0XIM1-F1
#
_cell.length_a   1.000
_cell.length_b   1.000
_cell.length_c   1.000
_cell.angle_alpha   90.00
_cell.angle_beta   90.00
_cell.angle_gamma   90.00
#
_symmetry.space_group_name_H-M   'P 1'
#
loop_
_entity.id
_entity.type
_entity.pdbx_description
1 polymer ?
#
loop_
_entity_poly.entity_id
_entity_poly.type
_entity_poly.pdbx_seq_one_letter_code
_entity_poly.pdbx_strand_id
1 'polypeptide(L)' 'MQLHHVDLVPGESVRVGNLLVTLVEVQGSIVQLHVQDDDGSDYFSDPFDCSCLQPELVSVGD' A
#
# COMPACT_ATOMS: atom_id res chain seq x y z
N MET A 1 2.92 -17.48 -4.10
CA MET A 1 3.29 -16.09 -3.75
C MET A 1 2.80 -15.86 -2.32
N GLN A 2 3.66 -15.42 -1.40
CA GLN A 2 3.25 -15.07 -0.03
C GLN A 2 2.84 -13.59 0.00
N LEU A 3 1.66 -13.30 0.55
CA LEU A 3 1.17 -11.94 0.73
C LEU A 3 1.44 -11.51 2.17
N HIS A 4 1.98 -10.31 2.35
CA HIS A 4 2.19 -9.70 3.66
C HIS A 4 1.19 -8.56 3.84
N HIS A 5 0.46 -8.61 4.95
CA HIS A 5 -0.40 -7.50 5.37
C HIS A 5 0.42 -6.55 6.23
N VAL A 6 0.37 -5.27 5.90
CA VAL A 6 0.97 -4.19 6.65
C VAL A 6 -0.06 -3.08 6.81
N ASP A 7 -0.34 -2.70 8.04
CA ASP A 7 -1.11 -1.50 8.35
C ASP A 7 -0.23 -0.26 8.14
N LEU A 8 -0.75 0.72 7.41
CA LEU A 8 -0.07 1.98 7.14
C LEU A 8 -1.01 3.14 7.47
N VAL A 9 -0.43 4.22 7.99
CA VAL A 9 -1.11 5.52 8.14
C VAL A 9 -0.51 6.55 7.17
N PRO A 10 -1.23 7.64 6.84
CA PRO A 10 -0.70 8.67 5.95
C PRO A 10 0.64 9.22 6.46
N GLY A 11 1.63 9.27 5.56
CA GLY A 11 3.01 9.63 5.84
C GLY A 11 3.91 8.46 6.19
N GLU A 12 3.37 7.27 6.49
CA GLU A 12 4.19 6.07 6.68
C GLU A 12 4.57 5.41 5.36
N SER A 13 5.69 4.69 5.42
CA SER A 13 6.24 3.97 4.27
C SER A 13 6.63 2.54 4.63
N VAL A 14 6.48 1.65 3.66
CA VAL A 14 6.90 0.26 3.72
C VAL A 14 7.87 -0.02 2.59
N ARG A 15 8.93 -0.79 2.89
CA ARG A 15 9.89 -1.22 1.89
C ARG A 15 9.53 -2.61 1.37
N VAL A 16 9.27 -2.72 0.07
CA VAL A 16 8.95 -3.98 -0.63
C VAL A 16 10.05 -4.24 -1.65
N GLY A 17 11.07 -5.01 -1.25
CA GLY A 17 12.28 -5.17 -2.06
C GLY A 17 13.01 -3.85 -2.24
N ASN A 18 13.16 -3.41 -3.49
CA ASN A 18 13.82 -2.14 -3.85
C ASN A 18 12.86 -0.95 -3.88
N LEU A 19 11.56 -1.19 -3.69
CA LEU A 19 10.54 -0.16 -3.73
C LEU A 19 10.24 0.36 -2.33
N LEU A 20 10.28 1.67 -2.15
CA LEU A 20 9.75 2.37 -1.00
C LEU A 20 8.35 2.88 -1.34
N VAL A 21 7.32 2.28 -0.72
CA VAL A 21 5.93 2.65 -0.93
C VAL A 21 5.47 3.48 0.26
N THR A 22 5.06 4.71 0.01
CA THR A 22 4.57 5.67 1.01
C THR A 22 3.09 5.89 0.81
N LEU A 23 2.30 5.79 1.89
CA LEU A 23 0.91 6.18 1.88
C LEU A 23 0.83 7.71 1.99
N VAL A 24 0.43 8.39 0.92
CA VAL A 24 0.45 9.87 0.87
C VAL A 24 -0.78 10.45 1.53
N GLU A 25 -1.95 9.98 1.09
CA GLU A 25 -3.23 10.52 1.54
C GLU A 25 -4.26 9.41 1.67
N VAL A 26 -5.14 9.57 2.66
CA VAL A 26 -6.36 8.78 2.84
C VAL A 26 -7.51 9.76 3.03
N GLN A 27 -8.48 9.74 2.12
CA GLN A 27 -9.70 10.53 2.19
C GLN A 27 -10.91 9.60 2.12
N GLY A 28 -11.43 9.21 3.29
CA GLY A 28 -12.44 8.17 3.39
C GLY A 28 -11.87 6.83 2.92
N SER A 29 -12.42 6.27 1.84
CA SER A 29 -11.94 5.05 1.21
C SER A 29 -10.96 5.30 0.05
N ILE A 30 -10.74 6.56 -0.34
CA ILE A 30 -9.80 6.88 -1.42
C ILE A 30 -8.41 6.97 -0.83
N VAL A 31 -7.46 6.28 -1.47
CA VAL A 31 -6.05 6.28 -1.07
C VAL A 31 -5.17 6.69 -2.24
N GLN A 32 -4.04 7.32 -1.92
CA GLN A 32 -3.00 7.64 -2.88
C GLN A 32 -1.65 7.16 -2.37
N LEU A 33 -0.90 6.48 -3.23
CA LEU A 33 0.43 5.95 -2.92
C LEU A 33 1.50 6.70 -3.71
N HIS A 34 2.65 6.88 -3.06
CA HIS A 34 3.88 7.30 -3.71
C HIS A 34 4.87 6.15 -3.66
N VAL A 35 5.37 5.73 -4.81
CA VAL A 35 6.33 4.63 -4.96
C VAL A 35 7.64 5.23 -5.44
N GLN A 36 8.70 4.98 -4.69
CA GLN A 36 10.06 5.37 -5.04
C GLN A 36 10.90 4.11 -5.21
N ASP A 37 11.66 4.04 -6.31
CA ASP A 37 12.70 3.03 -6.51
C ASP A 37 14.07 3.57 -6.08
N ASP A 38 15.00 2.67 -5.74
CA ASP A 38 16.36 3.01 -5.30
C ASP A 38 17.19 3.67 -6.43
N ASP A 39 16.82 3.45 -7.71
CA ASP A 39 17.39 4.16 -8.87
C ASP A 39 17.00 5.65 -8.91
N GLY A 40 16.11 6.09 -8.01
CA GLY A 40 15.63 7.46 -7.91
C GLY A 40 14.40 7.74 -8.77
N SER A 41 13.82 6.72 -9.40
CA SER A 41 12.54 6.84 -10.09
C SER A 41 11.40 6.97 -9.07
N ASP A 42 10.59 8.01 -9.23
CA ASP A 42 9.40 8.24 -8.42
C ASP A 42 8.11 8.12 -9.26
N TYR A 43 7.08 7.57 -8.64
CA TYR A 43 5.75 7.40 -9.24
C TYR A 43 4.68 7.67 -8.20
N PHE A 44 3.72 8.53 -8.54
CA PHE A 44 2.50 8.71 -7.77
C PHE A 44 1.38 7.91 -8.43
N SER A 45 0.72 7.05 -7.65
CA SER A 45 -0.47 6.38 -8.13
C SER A 45 -1.58 7.40 -8.34
N ASP A 46 -2.45 7.13 -9.30
CA ASP A 46 -3.77 7.75 -9.31
C ASP A 46 -4.51 7.40 -8.00
N PRO A 47 -5.36 8.30 -7.48
CA PRO A 47 -6.18 7.99 -6.31
C PRO A 47 -7.13 6.83 -6.64
N PHE A 48 -7.15 5.82 -5.79
CA PHE A 48 -8.01 4.64 -5.98
C PHE A 48 -8.79 4.31 -4.72
N ASP A 49 -9.96 3.71 -4.91
CA ASP A 49 -10.84 3.33 -3.82
C ASP A 49 -10.42 1.99 -3.22
N CYS A 50 -10.09 2.00 -1.93
CA CYS A 50 -9.70 0.83 -1.18
C CYS A 50 -10.88 0.13 -0.48
N SER A 51 -12.14 0.55 -0.72
CA SER A 51 -13.32 -0.12 -0.11
C SER A 51 -13.41 -1.59 -0.53
N CYS A 52 -12.89 -1.91 -1.71
CA CYS A 52 -12.84 -3.28 -2.24
C CYS A 52 -11.68 -4.11 -1.67
N LEU A 53 -10.71 -3.47 -0.99
CA LEU A 53 -9.67 -4.16 -0.23
C LEU A 53 -10.26 -4.60 1.11
N GLN A 54 -11.32 -5.41 1.06
CA GLN A 54 -11.69 -6.17 2.24
C GLN A 54 -10.51 -7.11 2.53
N PRO A 55 -10.04 -7.19 3.78
CA PRO A 55 -9.15 -8.27 4.13
C PRO A 55 -9.96 -9.53 3.97
N GLU A 56 -9.77 -10.26 2.86
CA GLU A 56 -10.00 -11.70 2.88
C GLU A 56 -8.95 -12.25 3.83
N LEU A 57 -9.23 -12.08 5.13
CA LEU A 57 -8.71 -12.91 6.19
C LEU A 57 -9.20 -14.32 5.83
N VAL A 58 -8.46 -14.97 4.94
CA VAL A 58 -8.42 -16.43 4.90
C VAL A 58 -7.94 -16.81 6.30
N SER A 59 -8.92 -16.98 7.19
CA SER A 59 -8.81 -17.92 8.28
C SER A 59 -8.40 -19.23 7.62
N VAL A 60 -7.10 -19.53 7.63
CA VAL A 60 -6.63 -20.91 7.60
C VAL A 60 -7.11 -21.54 8.90
N GLY A 61 -8.40 -21.88 8.92
CA GLY A 61 -8.97 -22.83 9.85
C GLY A 61 -9.02 -24.17 9.17
N ASP A 62 -8.03 -25.02 9.45
CA ASP A 62 -8.16 -26.38 10.01
C ASP A 62 -6.74 -26.97 10.19
#